data_AF-A0A3N1X582-F1
#
_entry.id   AF-A0A3N1X582-F1
#
_cell.length_a   1.000
_cell.length_b   1.000
_cell.length_c   1.000
_cell.angle_alpha   90.00
_cell.angle_beta   90.00
_cell.angle_gamma   90.00
#
_symmetry.space_group_name_H-M   'P 1'
#
loop_
_entity.id
_entity.type
_entity.pdbx_description
1 polymer ?
#
loop_
_entity_poly.entity_id
_entity_poly.type
_entity_poly.pdbx_seq_one_letter_code
_entity_poly.pdbx_strand_id
1 'polypeptide(L)'
;MKKSKFFIVAIVILLICGGVAYFSIFALANKDKDKISNGVYIDTVNVSGMTKAQATKAIQDYIADRKSKRLTIKVDDNTVVSTLNDLGYEVVENNIIEEAFMVGKSGNLLKRYKERKDIEEEGLVFHLEFSLDDVKVEQLVKDQCTAFDIQAKDATIKRENNEFIITDHVTGRKVVTDETVEKIKSTILTDWDGKNINMEAVVIDDVPQYTREVLEKIDTVLGSFQTSYSTSSNSRANNLATGAKFIDGTVLYPGETFSAYEHLSPFTVANGYSVAGAYSQGKVIDSIGGGICQVSTTLYNAVLRAELEIVERSPHSMSVGYVKPSMDAAIAGTYKDLKFKNNLETPIYIQSYTVGRTIIFNIYGEEVRDTENRTIEFVSEVTSTTRPPKDVITEDPTKPTTYKNVTQTAHIGQKAKLYKVIYENGKEVSRVLINTSNYAAAPAYVTIGTKEEEKPEKNEEKDKNKGKDKNKKPEKEENTGNEEDNEDIEENTEDNAENPELNNEEY
;
A
#
# COMPACT_ATOMS: atom_id res chain seq x y z
N MET A 1 -75.45 33.07 87.89
CA MET A 1 -75.42 31.62 87.54
C MET A 1 -75.62 31.28 86.06
N LYS A 2 -76.36 32.02 85.21
CA LYS A 2 -76.60 31.60 83.80
C LYS A 2 -75.36 31.63 82.87
N LYS A 3 -74.44 32.60 83.03
CA LYS A 3 -73.28 32.75 82.11
C LYS A 3 -72.23 31.62 82.18
N SER A 4 -71.98 31.00 83.34
CA SER A 4 -70.96 29.93 83.43
C SER A 4 -71.40 28.63 82.77
N LYS A 5 -72.70 28.28 82.81
CA LYS A 5 -73.23 27.10 82.13
C LYS A 5 -73.04 27.17 80.60
N PHE A 6 -73.19 28.35 80.01
CA PHE A 6 -73.00 28.54 78.56
C PHE A 6 -71.52 28.38 78.15
N PHE A 7 -70.59 28.88 78.97
CA PHE A 7 -69.15 28.74 78.74
C PHE A 7 -68.68 27.28 78.85
N ILE A 8 -69.20 26.53 79.83
CA ILE A 8 -68.93 25.10 79.97
C ILE A 8 -69.49 24.31 78.78
N VAL A 9 -70.71 24.60 78.33
CA VAL A 9 -71.29 23.96 77.13
C VAL A 9 -70.47 24.30 75.88
N ALA A 10 -70.00 25.54 75.71
CA ALA A 10 -69.13 25.92 74.60
C ALA A 10 -67.80 25.16 74.63
N ILE A 11 -67.14 25.03 75.78
CA ILE A 11 -65.91 24.24 75.94
C ILE A 11 -66.16 22.75 75.66
N VAL A 12 -67.27 22.18 76.14
CA VAL A 12 -67.63 20.78 75.88
C VAL A 12 -67.89 20.57 74.38
N ILE A 13 -68.58 21.49 73.70
CA ILE A 13 -68.75 21.43 72.24
C ILE A 13 -67.38 21.55 71.53
N LEU A 14 -66.49 22.43 71.96
CA LEU A 14 -65.17 22.60 71.36
C LEU A 14 -64.27 21.37 71.58
N LEU A 15 -64.37 20.71 72.74
CA LEU A 15 -63.70 19.43 73.02
C LEU A 15 -64.33 18.25 72.28
N ILE A 16 -65.65 18.25 72.05
CA ILE A 16 -66.31 17.25 71.20
C ILE A 16 -65.95 17.47 69.74
N CYS A 17 -65.97 18.70 69.22
CA CYS A 17 -65.54 19.02 67.86
C CYS A 17 -64.04 18.73 67.65
N GLY A 18 -63.19 19.09 68.61
CA GLY A 18 -61.77 18.76 68.61
C GLY A 18 -61.51 17.26 68.73
N GLY A 19 -62.29 16.56 69.56
CA GLY A 19 -62.24 15.11 69.72
C GLY A 19 -62.74 14.34 68.51
N VAL A 20 -63.81 14.80 67.85
CA VAL A 20 -64.32 14.26 66.59
C VAL A 20 -63.35 14.56 65.46
N ALA A 21 -62.82 15.78 65.34
CA ALA A 21 -61.78 16.10 64.36
C ALA A 21 -60.52 15.24 64.57
N TYR A 22 -60.07 15.09 65.83
CA TYR A 22 -58.95 14.21 66.18
C TYR A 22 -59.27 12.74 65.86
N PHE A 23 -60.49 12.26 66.13
CA PHE A 23 -60.91 10.89 65.82
C PHE A 23 -61.03 10.65 64.31
N SER A 24 -61.50 11.64 63.54
CA SER A 24 -61.50 11.61 62.07
C SER A 24 -60.07 11.60 61.51
N ILE A 25 -59.18 12.45 62.02
CA ILE A 25 -57.75 12.47 61.66
C ILE A 25 -57.08 11.13 62.04
N PHE A 26 -57.42 10.57 63.20
CA PHE A 26 -56.90 9.28 63.69
C PHE A 26 -57.43 8.10 62.89
N ALA A 27 -58.71 8.10 62.49
CA ALA A 27 -59.29 7.10 61.61
C ALA A 27 -58.65 7.18 60.21
N LEU A 28 -58.51 8.38 59.64
CA LEU A 28 -57.79 8.64 58.38
C LEU A 28 -56.28 8.34 58.47
N ALA A 29 -55.68 8.34 59.67
CA ALA A 29 -54.30 7.92 59.89
C ALA A 29 -54.14 6.39 60.04
N ASN A 30 -55.23 5.65 60.31
CA ASN A 30 -55.21 4.19 60.48
C ASN A 30 -55.80 3.42 59.28
N LYS A 31 -56.62 4.06 58.42
CA LYS A 31 -57.35 3.39 57.33
C LYS A 31 -56.45 2.86 56.20
N ASP A 32 -55.31 3.49 55.96
CA ASP A 32 -54.45 3.23 54.78
C ASP A 32 -52.96 3.03 55.17
N LYS A 33 -52.68 2.36 56.31
CA LYS A 33 -51.30 2.09 56.76
C LYS A 33 -50.44 1.38 55.71
N ASP A 34 -51.04 0.44 55.00
CA ASP A 34 -50.33 -0.47 54.08
C ASP A 34 -50.38 -0.01 52.61
N LYS A 35 -50.77 1.25 52.36
CA LYS A 35 -50.84 1.86 51.04
C LYS A 35 -49.99 3.11 50.92
N ILE A 36 -49.58 3.45 49.70
CA ILE A 36 -48.91 4.71 49.35
C ILE A 36 -49.94 5.86 49.43
N SER A 37 -49.48 7.04 49.87
CA SER A 37 -50.30 8.24 49.99
C SER A 37 -50.84 8.71 48.62
N ASN A 38 -52.01 9.35 48.60
CA ASN A 38 -52.56 9.94 47.37
C ASN A 38 -51.66 11.09 46.89
N GLY A 39 -51.61 11.28 45.56
CA GLY A 39 -50.77 12.29 44.91
C GLY A 39 -49.32 11.86 44.66
N VAL A 40 -48.95 10.62 44.98
CA VAL A 40 -47.59 10.11 44.76
C VAL A 40 -47.48 9.40 43.40
N TYR A 41 -46.43 9.76 42.66
CA TYR A 41 -46.06 9.23 41.35
C TYR A 41 -44.60 8.77 41.37
N ILE A 42 -44.28 7.79 40.52
CA ILE A 42 -42.91 7.43 40.16
C ILE A 42 -42.82 7.57 38.65
N ASP A 43 -42.01 8.52 38.18
CA ASP A 43 -42.10 9.13 36.84
C ASP A 43 -43.56 9.44 36.46
N THR A 44 -44.09 8.79 35.42
CA THR A 44 -45.46 8.96 34.94
C THR A 44 -46.46 8.00 35.58
N VAL A 45 -46.00 7.06 36.41
CA VAL A 45 -46.84 6.02 37.03
C VAL A 45 -47.46 6.54 38.32
N ASN A 46 -48.79 6.70 38.32
CA ASN A 46 -49.53 7.03 39.54
C ASN A 46 -49.58 5.81 40.47
N VAL A 47 -48.96 5.91 41.65
CA VAL A 47 -48.91 4.85 42.66
C VAL A 47 -49.83 5.14 43.87
N SER A 48 -50.65 6.18 43.79
CA SER A 48 -51.62 6.58 44.82
C SER A 48 -52.51 5.42 45.27
N GLY A 49 -52.56 5.16 46.58
CA GLY A 49 -53.42 4.14 47.18
C GLY A 49 -53.01 2.69 46.89
N MET A 50 -51.91 2.45 46.16
CA MET A 50 -51.35 1.11 45.93
C MET A 50 -50.65 0.58 47.19
N THR A 51 -50.70 -0.73 47.43
CA THR A 51 -49.76 -1.40 48.35
C THR A 51 -48.36 -1.45 47.72
N LYS A 52 -47.31 -1.71 48.53
CA LYS A 52 -45.94 -1.90 47.98
C LYS A 52 -45.90 -2.89 46.83
N ALA A 53 -46.51 -4.07 47.00
CA ALA A 53 -46.53 -5.11 45.96
C ALA A 53 -47.25 -4.66 44.67
N GLN A 54 -48.32 -3.87 44.79
CA GLN A 54 -49.02 -3.30 43.62
C GLN A 54 -48.15 -2.24 42.92
N ALA A 55 -47.49 -1.36 43.68
CA ALA A 55 -46.56 -0.38 43.13
C ALA A 55 -45.36 -1.05 42.46
N THR A 56 -44.71 -2.03 43.11
CA THR A 56 -43.65 -2.84 42.50
C THR A 56 -44.08 -3.44 41.18
N LYS A 57 -45.29 -4.01 41.09
CA LYS A 57 -45.79 -4.58 39.84
C LYS A 57 -46.03 -3.50 38.77
N ALA A 58 -46.66 -2.38 39.12
CA ALA A 58 -46.88 -1.27 38.19
C ALA A 58 -45.57 -0.67 37.64
N ILE A 59 -44.54 -0.55 38.48
CA ILE A 59 -43.22 -0.07 38.08
C ILE A 59 -42.48 -1.11 37.24
N GLN A 60 -42.58 -2.41 37.56
CA GLN A 60 -42.05 -3.47 36.69
C GLN A 60 -42.68 -3.45 35.29
N ASP A 61 -43.99 -3.23 35.20
CA ASP A 61 -44.69 -3.16 33.91
C ASP A 61 -44.32 -1.89 33.11
N TYR A 62 -44.12 -0.76 33.78
CA TYR A 62 -43.57 0.47 33.18
C TYR A 62 -42.14 0.29 32.66
N ILE A 63 -41.25 -0.33 33.46
CA ILE A 63 -39.88 -0.65 33.05
C ILE A 63 -39.88 -1.62 31.85
N ALA A 64 -40.74 -2.65 31.87
CA ALA A 64 -40.86 -3.60 30.77
C ALA A 64 -41.32 -2.93 29.47
N ASP A 65 -42.28 -2.00 29.53
CA ASP A 65 -42.71 -1.21 28.38
C ASP A 65 -41.56 -0.35 27.83
N ARG A 66 -40.79 0.34 28.69
CA ARG A 66 -39.61 1.12 28.28
C ARG A 66 -38.51 0.24 27.65
N LYS A 67 -38.18 -0.90 28.27
CA LYS A 67 -37.23 -1.89 27.74
C LYS A 67 -37.62 -2.41 26.35
N SER A 68 -38.93 -2.52 26.07
CA SER A 68 -39.44 -2.98 24.77
C SER A 68 -39.36 -1.94 23.64
N LYS A 69 -39.05 -0.66 23.95
CA LYS A 69 -38.98 0.39 22.92
C LYS A 69 -37.80 0.14 22.00
N ARG A 70 -38.01 0.43 20.72
CA ARG A 70 -37.02 0.23 19.67
C ARG A 70 -36.13 1.45 19.52
N LEU A 71 -34.83 1.20 19.37
CA LEU A 71 -33.86 2.12 18.82
C LEU A 71 -33.64 1.76 17.35
N THR A 72 -33.83 2.73 16.47
CA THR A 72 -33.49 2.64 15.04
C THR A 72 -32.34 3.60 14.77
N ILE A 73 -31.18 3.06 14.36
CA ILE A 73 -30.01 3.83 13.96
C ILE A 73 -29.92 3.77 12.44
N LYS A 74 -29.99 4.92 11.78
CA LYS A 74 -29.79 5.05 10.34
C LYS A 74 -28.30 5.27 10.05
N VAL A 75 -27.74 4.47 9.14
CA VAL A 75 -26.36 4.58 8.62
C VAL A 75 -26.50 4.77 7.11
N ASP A 76 -26.51 6.02 6.66
CA ASP A 76 -26.87 6.41 5.30
C ASP A 76 -28.24 5.83 4.87
N ASP A 77 -28.28 5.00 3.84
CA ASP A 77 -29.51 4.34 3.36
C ASP A 77 -29.84 3.04 4.13
N ASN A 78 -28.96 2.59 5.03
CA ASN A 78 -29.13 1.38 5.83
C ASN A 78 -29.70 1.69 7.22
N THR A 79 -30.28 0.69 7.88
CA THR A 79 -30.84 0.82 9.23
C THR A 79 -30.50 -0.36 10.13
N VAL A 80 -29.93 -0.07 11.30
CA VAL A 80 -29.77 -0.99 12.43
C VAL A 80 -30.96 -0.81 13.37
N VAL A 81 -31.50 -1.91 13.89
CA VAL A 81 -32.63 -1.89 14.83
C VAL A 81 -32.28 -2.74 16.06
N SER A 82 -32.46 -2.18 17.24
CA SER A 82 -32.27 -2.84 18.54
C SER A 82 -33.41 -2.48 19.49
N THR A 83 -33.51 -3.15 20.64
CA THR A 83 -34.38 -2.73 21.75
C THR A 83 -33.55 -2.21 22.91
N LEU A 84 -34.14 -1.37 23.76
CA LEU A 84 -33.44 -0.88 24.95
C LEU A 84 -33.08 -2.03 25.91
N ASN A 85 -33.87 -3.11 25.95
CA ASN A 85 -33.51 -4.34 26.65
C ASN A 85 -32.18 -4.94 26.17
N ASP A 86 -31.98 -5.00 24.86
CA ASP A 86 -30.77 -5.58 24.26
C ASP A 86 -29.53 -4.71 24.52
N LEU A 87 -29.72 -3.40 24.70
CA LEU A 87 -28.69 -2.46 25.14
C LEU A 87 -28.41 -2.48 26.65
N GLY A 88 -29.09 -3.35 27.41
CA GLY A 88 -28.97 -3.38 28.87
C GLY A 88 -29.52 -2.13 29.55
N TYR A 89 -30.58 -1.52 29.01
CA TYR A 89 -31.31 -0.44 29.67
C TYR A 89 -31.97 -0.94 30.96
N GLU A 90 -31.36 -0.62 32.09
CA GLU A 90 -31.76 -1.08 33.42
C GLU A 90 -32.03 0.09 34.36
N VAL A 91 -32.82 -0.17 35.40
CA VAL A 91 -32.98 0.79 36.51
C VAL A 91 -31.82 0.61 37.48
N VAL A 92 -31.17 1.71 37.86
CA VAL A 92 -30.12 1.73 38.88
C VAL A 92 -30.72 1.35 40.24
N GLU A 93 -30.01 0.53 41.03
CA GLU A 93 -30.49 0.02 42.31
C GLU A 93 -30.92 1.18 43.24
N ASN A 94 -32.17 1.15 43.69
CA ASN A 94 -32.77 2.21 44.49
C ASN A 94 -33.85 1.69 45.44
N ASN A 95 -34.27 2.57 46.35
CA ASN A 95 -35.26 2.34 47.40
C ASN A 95 -36.56 3.15 47.18
N ILE A 96 -36.82 3.68 45.97
CA ILE A 96 -37.87 4.68 45.71
C ILE A 96 -39.28 4.20 46.11
N ILE A 97 -39.62 2.93 45.90
CA ILE A 97 -40.93 2.38 46.31
C ILE A 97 -41.08 2.40 47.85
N GLU A 98 -39.96 2.21 48.55
CA GLU A 98 -39.88 2.21 50.01
C GLU A 98 -40.02 3.65 50.54
N GLU A 99 -39.41 4.63 49.87
CA GLU A 99 -39.54 6.06 50.17
C GLU A 99 -40.96 6.57 49.90
N ALA A 100 -41.49 6.32 48.69
CA ALA A 100 -42.86 6.62 48.29
C ALA A 100 -43.90 6.04 49.26
N PHE A 101 -43.65 4.85 49.81
CA PHE A 101 -44.49 4.26 50.84
C PHE A 101 -44.42 4.97 52.20
N MET A 102 -43.29 5.58 52.55
CA MET A 102 -43.08 6.27 53.84
C MET A 102 -43.59 7.72 53.84
N VAL A 103 -43.83 8.30 52.66
CA VAL A 103 -44.46 9.63 52.46
C VAL A 103 -45.75 9.76 53.27
N GLY A 104 -45.83 10.80 54.12
CA GLY A 104 -47.00 11.07 54.95
C GLY A 104 -47.16 10.15 56.16
N LYS A 105 -46.19 9.26 56.45
CA LYS A 105 -46.25 8.28 57.56
C LYS A 105 -45.29 8.56 58.71
N SER A 106 -44.41 9.55 58.58
CA SER A 106 -43.41 9.93 59.61
C SER A 106 -43.90 11.06 60.54
N GLY A 107 -43.28 11.24 61.72
CA GLY A 107 -43.59 12.35 62.63
C GLY A 107 -44.95 12.26 63.35
N ASN A 108 -45.47 13.39 63.82
CA ASN A 108 -46.74 13.47 64.59
C ASN A 108 -47.99 13.46 63.68
N LEU A 109 -49.17 13.18 64.26
CA LEU A 109 -50.42 13.00 63.51
C LEU A 109 -50.83 14.23 62.66
N LEU A 110 -50.59 15.44 63.16
CA LEU A 110 -50.93 16.67 62.43
C LEU A 110 -49.99 16.90 61.24
N LYS A 111 -48.69 16.64 61.42
CA LYS A 111 -47.70 16.67 60.32
C LYS A 111 -48.11 15.69 59.21
N ARG A 112 -48.38 14.43 59.56
CA ARG A 112 -48.84 13.39 58.62
C ARG A 112 -50.12 13.75 57.88
N TYR A 113 -51.04 14.46 58.54
CA TYR A 113 -52.27 14.92 57.90
C TYR A 113 -51.98 16.03 56.88
N LYS A 114 -51.19 17.04 57.26
CA LYS A 114 -50.79 18.13 56.36
C LYS A 114 -50.00 17.62 55.16
N GLU A 115 -48.94 16.85 55.41
CA GLU A 115 -48.03 16.27 54.39
C GLU A 115 -48.81 15.47 53.32
N ARG A 116 -49.80 14.68 53.72
CA ARG A 116 -50.67 13.95 52.77
C ARG A 116 -51.64 14.85 52.00
N LYS A 117 -52.05 15.99 52.57
CA LYS A 117 -52.96 16.93 51.92
C LYS A 117 -52.22 17.82 50.91
N ASP A 118 -51.07 18.35 51.32
CA ASP A 118 -50.15 19.09 50.45
C ASP A 118 -49.81 18.22 49.20
N ILE A 119 -49.44 16.95 49.40
CA ILE A 119 -49.09 16.04 48.29
C ILE A 119 -50.29 15.61 47.44
N GLU A 120 -51.49 15.46 48.03
CA GLU A 120 -52.71 15.16 47.26
C GLU A 120 -53.17 16.33 46.38
N GLU A 121 -52.78 17.57 46.70
CA GLU A 121 -53.08 18.79 45.92
C GLU A 121 -51.96 19.18 44.95
N GLU A 122 -50.68 19.11 45.37
CA GLU A 122 -49.51 19.53 44.58
C GLU A 122 -48.89 18.41 43.74
N GLY A 123 -49.01 17.15 44.19
CA GLY A 123 -48.33 15.99 43.64
C GLY A 123 -46.88 15.85 44.12
N LEU A 124 -46.42 14.60 44.29
CA LEU A 124 -45.02 14.27 44.56
C LEU A 124 -44.55 13.23 43.56
N VAL A 125 -43.52 13.56 42.78
CA VAL A 125 -42.91 12.67 41.77
C VAL A 125 -41.54 12.23 42.25
N PHE A 126 -41.30 10.92 42.28
CA PHE A 126 -39.97 10.33 42.38
C PHE A 126 -39.48 9.96 40.98
N HIS A 127 -38.18 10.11 40.71
CA HIS A 127 -37.61 9.80 39.41
C HIS A 127 -36.72 8.56 39.45
N LEU A 128 -36.93 7.65 38.50
CA LEU A 128 -36.07 6.47 38.34
C LEU A 128 -34.80 6.87 37.58
N GLU A 129 -33.65 6.50 38.13
CA GLU A 129 -32.37 6.59 37.43
C GLU A 129 -32.16 5.31 36.60
N PHE A 130 -31.67 5.47 35.37
CA PHE A 130 -31.45 4.39 34.42
C PHE A 130 -30.00 4.36 33.95
N SER A 131 -29.50 3.18 33.63
CA SER A 131 -28.19 2.95 33.02
C SER A 131 -28.32 2.17 31.72
N LEU A 132 -27.27 2.18 30.92
CA LEU A 132 -27.06 1.30 29.77
C LEU A 132 -25.84 0.41 30.03
N ASP A 133 -25.76 -0.71 29.33
CA ASP A 133 -24.57 -1.56 29.33
C ASP A 133 -23.60 -1.04 28.25
N ASP A 134 -22.55 -0.34 28.67
CA ASP A 134 -21.56 0.28 27.78
C ASP A 134 -21.02 -0.71 26.74
N VAL A 135 -20.77 -1.96 27.12
CA VAL A 135 -20.23 -3.00 26.23
C VAL A 135 -21.24 -3.38 25.15
N LYS A 136 -22.54 -3.47 25.51
CA LYS A 136 -23.60 -3.79 24.53
C LYS A 136 -23.88 -2.64 23.57
N VAL A 137 -23.84 -1.40 24.05
CA VAL A 137 -23.97 -0.21 23.19
C VAL A 137 -22.78 -0.13 22.22
N GLU A 138 -21.56 -0.34 22.71
CA GLU A 138 -20.35 -0.36 21.89
C GLU A 138 -20.38 -1.49 20.85
N GLN A 139 -20.80 -2.71 21.23
CA GLN A 139 -20.97 -3.85 20.31
C GLN A 139 -22.04 -3.59 19.25
N LEU A 140 -23.19 -2.99 19.58
CA LEU A 140 -24.19 -2.62 18.58
C LEU A 140 -23.60 -1.73 17.47
N VAL A 141 -22.78 -0.77 17.85
CA VAL A 141 -22.13 0.13 16.89
C VAL A 141 -21.03 -0.59 16.11
N LYS A 142 -20.13 -1.31 16.80
CA LYS A 142 -18.96 -2.01 16.21
C LYS A 142 -19.27 -3.24 15.37
N ASP A 143 -20.40 -3.89 15.60
CA ASP A 143 -20.76 -5.13 14.88
C ASP A 143 -21.86 -4.90 13.83
N GLN A 144 -22.70 -3.87 13.99
CA GLN A 144 -23.87 -3.66 13.11
C GLN A 144 -23.88 -2.30 12.40
N CYS A 145 -23.32 -1.23 12.97
CA CYS A 145 -23.30 0.08 12.28
C CYS A 145 -22.11 0.19 11.32
N THR A 146 -20.91 -0.15 11.79
CA THR A 146 -19.67 -0.26 11.00
C THR A 146 -19.72 -1.35 9.91
N ALA A 147 -20.68 -2.29 9.98
CA ALA A 147 -20.93 -3.26 8.92
C ALA A 147 -21.36 -2.60 7.58
N PHE A 148 -21.72 -1.31 7.62
CA PHE A 148 -22.01 -0.49 6.45
C PHE A 148 -20.87 0.49 6.09
N ASP A 149 -19.71 0.41 6.76
CA ASP A 149 -18.52 1.19 6.38
C ASP A 149 -18.12 0.84 4.93
N ILE A 150 -17.91 1.87 4.13
CA ILE A 150 -17.44 1.74 2.75
C ILE A 150 -15.95 2.04 2.77
N GLN A 151 -15.11 1.04 2.50
CA GLN A 151 -13.67 1.25 2.47
C GLN A 151 -13.27 2.19 1.31
N ALA A 152 -12.46 3.20 1.63
CA ALA A 152 -11.83 4.07 0.64
C ALA A 152 -10.95 3.27 -0.34
N LYS A 153 -10.80 3.77 -1.56
CA LYS A 153 -9.87 3.22 -2.56
C LYS A 153 -9.04 4.33 -3.17
N ASP A 154 -7.73 4.19 -3.10
CA ASP A 154 -6.79 5.09 -3.76
C ASP A 154 -7.04 5.17 -5.28
N ALA A 155 -6.73 6.32 -5.84
CA ALA A 155 -6.59 6.50 -7.29
C ALA A 155 -5.47 5.59 -7.82
N THR A 156 -5.48 5.32 -9.11
CA THR A 156 -4.41 4.54 -9.76
C THR A 156 -3.94 5.24 -11.02
N ILE A 157 -2.64 5.16 -11.28
CA ILE A 157 -1.99 5.76 -12.46
C ILE A 157 -1.33 4.67 -13.30
N LYS A 158 -1.48 4.75 -14.62
CA LYS A 158 -0.76 3.96 -15.61
C LYS A 158 -0.27 4.89 -16.73
N ARG A 159 0.68 4.44 -17.55
CA ARG A 159 1.12 5.19 -18.74
C ARG A 159 0.83 4.39 -20.01
N GLU A 160 0.09 4.98 -20.94
CA GLU A 160 -0.23 4.40 -22.25
C GLU A 160 -0.03 5.46 -23.34
N ASN A 161 0.52 5.09 -24.50
CA ASN A 161 0.76 6.02 -25.62
C ASN A 161 1.52 7.32 -25.24
N ASN A 162 2.48 7.21 -24.31
CA ASN A 162 3.23 8.31 -23.68
C ASN A 162 2.44 9.24 -22.75
N GLU A 163 1.13 9.05 -22.55
CA GLU A 163 0.28 9.84 -21.65
C GLU A 163 0.02 9.10 -20.33
N PHE A 164 -0.20 9.85 -19.25
CA PHE A 164 -0.65 9.29 -17.97
C PHE A 164 -2.18 9.19 -17.93
N ILE A 165 -2.68 8.03 -17.53
CA ILE A 165 -4.11 7.76 -17.36
C ILE A 165 -4.35 7.48 -15.88
N ILE A 166 -5.10 8.36 -15.23
CA ILE A 166 -5.44 8.29 -13.80
C ILE A 166 -6.90 7.86 -13.63
N THR A 167 -7.11 6.71 -13.00
CA THR A 167 -8.44 6.27 -12.54
C THR A 167 -8.74 6.94 -11.20
N ASP A 168 -9.97 7.45 -11.06
CA ASP A 168 -10.47 8.10 -9.85
C ASP A 168 -10.24 7.28 -8.57
N HIS A 169 -10.00 8.00 -7.49
CA HIS A 169 -10.15 7.46 -6.15
C HIS A 169 -11.65 7.30 -5.81
N VAL A 170 -11.96 6.41 -4.88
CA VAL A 170 -13.31 6.26 -4.31
C VAL A 170 -13.25 6.67 -2.85
N THR A 171 -13.91 7.77 -2.51
CA THR A 171 -14.13 8.20 -1.12
C THR A 171 -14.94 7.12 -0.40
N GLY A 172 -14.37 6.60 0.69
CA GLY A 172 -15.06 5.71 1.60
C GLY A 172 -15.96 6.48 2.57
N ARG A 173 -16.67 5.76 3.43
CA ARG A 173 -17.41 6.34 4.56
C ARG A 173 -17.29 5.43 5.77
N LYS A 174 -17.19 6.04 6.94
CA LYS A 174 -16.92 5.34 8.19
C LYS A 174 -17.78 5.86 9.33
N VAL A 175 -18.38 4.95 10.08
CA VAL A 175 -19.05 5.25 11.35
C VAL A 175 -18.01 5.66 12.40
N VAL A 176 -18.19 6.84 12.98
CA VAL A 176 -17.42 7.28 14.15
C VAL A 176 -18.02 6.60 15.38
N THR A 177 -17.43 5.47 15.75
CA THR A 177 -17.94 4.60 16.81
C THR A 177 -18.19 5.35 18.12
N ASP A 178 -17.18 6.05 18.63
CA ASP A 178 -17.23 6.66 19.96
C ASP A 178 -18.28 7.79 20.03
N GLU A 179 -18.32 8.66 19.01
CA GLU A 179 -19.35 9.71 18.91
C GLU A 179 -20.76 9.12 18.73
N THR A 180 -20.89 8.02 17.99
CA THR A 180 -22.18 7.33 17.83
C THR A 180 -22.64 6.68 19.13
N VAL A 181 -21.73 6.06 19.89
CA VAL A 181 -22.00 5.48 21.21
C VAL A 181 -22.45 6.55 22.20
N GLU A 182 -21.73 7.66 22.30
CA GLU A 182 -22.09 8.75 23.22
C GLU A 182 -23.41 9.43 22.80
N LYS A 183 -23.67 9.59 21.50
CA LYS A 183 -24.96 10.06 20.97
C LYS A 183 -26.12 9.11 21.33
N ILE A 184 -25.90 7.79 21.31
CA ILE A 184 -26.90 6.80 21.75
C ILE A 184 -27.19 6.96 23.24
N LYS A 185 -26.16 7.05 24.08
CA LYS A 185 -26.31 7.21 25.54
C LYS A 185 -27.04 8.49 25.90
N SER A 186 -26.63 9.64 25.36
CA SER A 186 -27.27 10.93 25.64
C SER A 186 -28.74 10.95 25.20
N THR A 187 -29.04 10.42 24.00
CA THR A 187 -30.41 10.33 23.49
C THR A 187 -31.31 9.49 24.41
N ILE A 188 -30.82 8.37 24.97
CA ILE A 188 -31.62 7.46 25.80
C ILE A 188 -31.72 7.92 27.27
N LEU A 189 -30.63 8.44 27.83
CA LEU A 189 -30.51 8.72 29.27
C LEU A 189 -30.86 10.17 29.63
N THR A 190 -30.82 11.11 28.69
CA THR A 190 -31.09 12.54 28.94
C THR A 190 -32.35 13.03 28.23
N ASP A 191 -32.45 12.83 26.92
CA ASP A 191 -33.46 13.52 26.09
C ASP A 191 -34.70 12.67 25.75
N TRP A 192 -34.88 11.53 26.41
CA TRP A 192 -35.83 10.51 25.95
C TRP A 192 -37.27 10.66 26.48
N ASP A 193 -38.22 10.78 25.55
CA ASP A 193 -39.66 10.94 25.82
C ASP A 193 -40.44 9.62 26.11
N GLY A 194 -39.75 8.48 26.13
CA GLY A 194 -40.36 7.16 26.36
C GLY A 194 -40.95 6.47 25.12
N LYS A 195 -40.82 7.04 23.90
CA LYS A 195 -41.28 6.42 22.64
C LYS A 195 -40.16 5.65 21.93
N ASN A 196 -40.45 5.07 20.76
CA ASN A 196 -39.39 4.50 19.91
C ASN A 196 -38.46 5.62 19.42
N ILE A 197 -37.16 5.36 19.45
CA ILE A 197 -36.10 6.31 19.11
C ILE A 197 -35.67 6.08 17.67
N ASN A 198 -35.55 7.16 16.89
CA ASN A 198 -34.93 7.13 15.58
C ASN A 198 -33.79 8.16 15.59
N MET A 199 -32.59 7.74 15.21
CA MET A 199 -31.42 8.60 15.16
C MET A 199 -30.51 8.22 13.99
N GLU A 200 -29.64 9.13 13.57
CA GLU A 200 -28.61 8.86 12.58
C GLU A 200 -27.27 8.60 13.31
N ALA A 201 -26.50 7.61 12.85
CA ALA A 201 -25.13 7.41 13.30
C ALA A 201 -24.27 8.64 12.96
N VAL A 202 -23.15 8.82 13.65
CA VAL A 202 -22.14 9.80 13.23
C VAL A 202 -21.26 9.12 12.18
N VAL A 203 -21.25 9.67 10.98
CA VAL A 203 -20.44 9.18 9.85
C VAL A 203 -19.53 10.28 9.33
N ILE A 204 -18.35 9.89 8.87
CA ILE A 204 -17.38 10.76 8.20
C ILE A 204 -16.95 10.16 6.86
N ASP A 205 -16.55 11.01 5.93
CA ASP A 205 -15.91 10.59 4.69
C ASP A 205 -14.50 10.06 5.01
N ASP A 206 -14.21 8.85 4.52
CA ASP A 206 -12.90 8.22 4.56
C ASP A 206 -12.20 8.55 3.23
N VAL A 207 -11.50 9.69 3.18
CA VAL A 207 -10.80 10.13 1.97
C VAL A 207 -9.50 9.31 1.83
N PRO A 208 -9.30 8.59 0.72
CA PRO A 208 -8.11 7.77 0.51
C PRO A 208 -6.84 8.63 0.45
N GLN A 209 -5.71 8.05 0.84
CA GLN A 209 -4.45 8.76 0.97
C GLN A 209 -3.93 9.29 -0.38
N TYR A 210 -4.12 8.52 -1.45
CA TYR A 210 -3.66 8.87 -2.79
C TYR A 210 -4.86 9.18 -3.68
N THR A 211 -5.26 10.45 -3.70
CA THR A 211 -6.33 10.96 -4.57
C THR A 211 -5.83 11.19 -6.00
N ARG A 212 -6.72 11.66 -6.90
CA ARG A 212 -6.30 12.02 -8.28
C ARG A 212 -5.25 13.12 -8.24
N GLU A 213 -5.54 14.15 -7.46
CA GLU A 213 -4.78 15.39 -7.34
C GLU A 213 -3.35 15.10 -6.81
N VAL A 214 -3.17 14.01 -6.05
CA VAL A 214 -1.85 13.51 -5.62
C VAL A 214 -1.10 12.83 -6.77
N LEU A 215 -1.79 12.07 -7.62
CA LEU A 215 -1.17 11.38 -8.76
C LEU A 215 -0.95 12.29 -9.98
N GLU A 216 -1.72 13.37 -10.13
CA GLU A 216 -1.54 14.38 -11.19
C GLU A 216 -0.21 15.15 -11.06
N LYS A 217 0.35 15.21 -9.85
CA LYS A 217 1.70 15.74 -9.59
C LYS A 217 2.82 14.88 -10.20
N ILE A 218 2.52 13.68 -10.71
CA ILE A 218 3.47 12.83 -11.42
C ILE A 218 3.51 13.27 -12.90
N ASP A 219 4.06 14.46 -13.16
CA ASP A 219 4.08 15.09 -14.50
C ASP A 219 5.48 15.09 -15.14
N THR A 220 6.53 15.24 -14.33
CA THR A 220 7.87 15.60 -14.78
C THR A 220 8.87 14.46 -14.61
N VAL A 221 9.84 14.32 -15.53
CA VAL A 221 10.95 13.36 -15.40
C VAL A 221 11.97 13.87 -14.38
N LEU A 222 11.92 13.33 -13.16
CA LEU A 222 12.89 13.65 -12.10
C LEU A 222 14.29 13.07 -12.41
N GLY A 223 14.35 11.93 -13.10
CA GLY A 223 15.61 11.31 -13.48
C GLY A 223 15.47 10.29 -14.60
N SER A 224 16.38 10.35 -15.58
CA SER A 224 16.46 9.39 -16.68
C SER A 224 17.88 8.86 -16.84
N PHE A 225 18.01 7.58 -17.21
CA PHE A 225 19.28 7.01 -17.64
C PHE A 225 19.09 5.85 -18.60
N GLN A 226 20.10 5.62 -19.45
CA GLN A 226 20.09 4.56 -20.44
C GLN A 226 21.45 3.86 -20.55
N THR A 227 21.43 2.56 -20.92
CA THR A 227 22.66 1.83 -21.26
C THR A 227 22.47 0.99 -22.52
N SER A 228 23.51 0.93 -23.36
CA SER A 228 23.49 0.13 -24.59
C SER A 228 23.91 -1.32 -24.32
N TYR A 229 23.34 -2.23 -25.11
CA TYR A 229 23.70 -3.64 -25.16
C TYR A 229 23.81 -4.13 -26.62
N SER A 230 24.16 -3.24 -27.56
CA SER A 230 24.26 -3.48 -29.01
C SER A 230 25.03 -4.75 -29.40
N THR A 231 26.11 -5.09 -28.69
CA THR A 231 26.95 -6.27 -28.94
C THR A 231 26.45 -7.56 -28.25
N SER A 232 25.31 -7.52 -27.56
CA SER A 232 24.80 -8.67 -26.80
C SER A 232 24.02 -9.67 -27.65
N SER A 233 24.13 -10.95 -27.30
CA SER A 233 23.32 -12.03 -27.87
C SER A 233 21.82 -11.78 -27.69
N ASN A 234 21.00 -12.40 -28.56
CA ASN A 234 19.55 -12.26 -28.51
C ASN A 234 18.96 -12.77 -27.17
N SER A 235 19.51 -13.85 -26.60
CA SER A 235 19.10 -14.34 -25.27
C SER A 235 19.34 -13.32 -24.16
N ARG A 236 20.47 -12.59 -24.20
CA ARG A 236 20.75 -11.50 -23.25
C ARG A 236 19.85 -10.30 -23.50
N ALA A 237 19.62 -9.92 -24.76
CA ALA A 237 18.69 -8.86 -25.13
C ALA A 237 17.26 -9.13 -24.63
N ASN A 238 16.78 -10.37 -24.77
CA ASN A 238 15.51 -10.83 -24.22
C ASN A 238 15.46 -10.67 -22.70
N ASN A 239 16.50 -11.09 -21.97
CA ASN A 239 16.57 -10.88 -20.51
C ASN A 239 16.45 -9.42 -20.10
N LEU A 240 17.08 -8.49 -20.83
CA LEU A 240 16.97 -7.05 -20.53
C LEU A 240 15.55 -6.52 -20.80
N ALA A 241 14.90 -6.95 -21.88
CA ALA A 241 13.51 -6.58 -22.19
C ALA A 241 12.51 -7.15 -21.16
N THR A 242 12.66 -8.42 -20.78
CA THR A 242 11.88 -9.06 -19.71
C THR A 242 12.10 -8.34 -18.36
N GLY A 243 13.34 -8.01 -18.01
CA GLY A 243 13.65 -7.27 -16.78
C GLY A 243 13.10 -5.85 -16.75
N ALA A 244 13.07 -5.15 -17.90
CA ALA A 244 12.38 -3.86 -18.00
C ALA A 244 10.86 -4.04 -17.77
N LYS A 245 10.23 -5.00 -18.45
CA LYS A 245 8.78 -5.26 -18.31
C LYS A 245 8.33 -5.56 -16.87
N PHE A 246 9.20 -6.12 -16.02
CA PHE A 246 8.87 -6.37 -14.60
C PHE A 246 8.98 -5.14 -13.68
N ILE A 247 9.58 -4.04 -14.15
CA ILE A 247 9.73 -2.78 -13.38
C ILE A 247 8.92 -1.63 -14.00
N ASP A 248 8.59 -1.72 -15.29
CA ASP A 248 7.73 -0.75 -15.97
C ASP A 248 6.35 -0.69 -15.33
N GLY A 249 5.91 0.52 -14.97
CA GLY A 249 4.62 0.74 -14.33
C GLY A 249 4.62 0.71 -12.81
N THR A 250 5.76 0.49 -12.15
CA THR A 250 5.82 0.57 -10.68
C THR A 250 5.55 2.00 -10.21
N VAL A 251 4.48 2.19 -9.45
CA VAL A 251 4.28 3.35 -8.57
C VAL A 251 4.96 3.05 -7.24
N LEU A 252 5.77 3.98 -6.73
CA LEU A 252 6.42 3.87 -5.42
C LEU A 252 5.98 5.05 -4.56
N TYR A 253 5.25 4.77 -3.48
CA TYR A 253 4.62 5.77 -2.63
C TYR A 253 5.61 6.38 -1.61
N PRO A 254 5.31 7.57 -1.04
CA PRO A 254 6.13 8.20 -0.01
C PRO A 254 6.53 7.24 1.12
N GLY A 255 7.82 7.17 1.41
CA GLY A 255 8.38 6.29 2.44
C GLY A 255 8.64 4.84 2.02
N GLU A 256 8.07 4.36 0.91
CA GLU A 256 8.27 2.99 0.44
C GLU A 256 9.69 2.73 -0.09
N THR A 257 10.15 1.48 0.03
CA THR A 257 11.45 1.04 -0.47
C THR A 257 11.26 0.02 -1.59
N PHE A 258 11.79 0.33 -2.76
CA PHE A 258 11.84 -0.57 -3.90
C PHE A 258 13.01 -1.56 -3.75
N SER A 259 12.78 -2.85 -4.03
CA SER A 259 13.81 -3.87 -4.22
C SER A 259 13.88 -4.29 -5.68
N ALA A 260 15.05 -4.14 -6.31
CA ALA A 260 15.26 -4.60 -7.67
C ALA A 260 15.23 -6.14 -7.75
N TYR A 261 15.82 -6.84 -6.78
CA TYR A 261 15.81 -8.30 -6.75
C TYR A 261 14.38 -8.86 -6.65
N GLU A 262 13.53 -8.32 -5.78
CA GLU A 262 12.16 -8.80 -5.62
C GLU A 262 11.35 -8.68 -6.93
N HIS A 263 11.37 -7.50 -7.58
CA HIS A 263 10.68 -7.27 -8.85
C HIS A 263 11.20 -8.16 -10.00
N LEU A 264 12.52 -8.41 -10.04
CA LEU A 264 13.14 -9.14 -11.15
C LEU A 264 13.12 -10.67 -10.95
N SER A 265 12.91 -11.14 -9.72
CA SER A 265 12.90 -12.56 -9.36
C SER A 265 11.49 -13.20 -9.49
N PRO A 266 11.38 -14.54 -9.61
CA PRO A 266 12.46 -15.51 -9.80
C PRO A 266 12.93 -15.62 -11.27
N PHE A 267 14.24 -15.82 -11.44
CA PHE A 267 14.87 -15.98 -12.76
C PHE A 267 14.59 -17.35 -13.38
N THR A 268 13.45 -17.49 -14.05
CA THR A 268 13.01 -18.75 -14.68
C THR A 268 12.63 -18.57 -16.15
N VAL A 269 12.69 -19.67 -16.92
CA VAL A 269 12.23 -19.67 -18.33
C VAL A 269 10.71 -19.41 -18.43
N ALA A 270 9.93 -19.87 -17.44
CA ALA A 270 8.49 -19.59 -17.35
C ALA A 270 8.20 -18.08 -17.20
N ASN A 271 9.06 -17.35 -16.51
CA ASN A 271 9.00 -15.89 -16.37
C ASN A 271 9.62 -15.15 -17.58
N GLY A 272 9.84 -15.83 -18.71
CA GLY A 272 10.34 -15.22 -19.95
C GLY A 272 11.85 -14.98 -19.99
N TYR A 273 12.63 -15.50 -19.03
CA TYR A 273 14.09 -15.40 -19.07
C TYR A 273 14.75 -16.51 -19.90
N SER A 274 15.96 -16.23 -20.36
CA SER A 274 16.80 -17.10 -21.18
C SER A 274 18.17 -17.29 -20.53
N VAL A 275 18.85 -18.39 -20.89
CA VAL A 275 20.25 -18.61 -20.54
C VAL A 275 21.13 -17.63 -21.31
N ALA A 276 21.99 -16.92 -20.59
CA ALA A 276 22.99 -16.00 -21.15
C ALA A 276 24.16 -15.80 -20.18
N GLY A 277 25.27 -15.26 -20.67
CA GLY A 277 26.45 -14.96 -19.86
C GLY A 277 26.17 -13.99 -18.70
N ALA A 278 26.64 -14.36 -17.52
CA ALA A 278 26.58 -13.62 -16.26
C ALA A 278 27.96 -13.63 -15.58
N TYR A 279 28.26 -12.61 -14.78
CA TYR A 279 29.51 -12.56 -14.01
C TYR A 279 29.35 -13.26 -12.66
N SER A 280 30.18 -14.27 -12.39
CA SER A 280 30.22 -14.97 -11.10
C SER A 280 31.66 -15.29 -10.70
N GLN A 281 32.04 -14.96 -9.46
CA GLN A 281 33.35 -15.27 -8.87
C GLN A 281 34.58 -14.94 -9.75
N GLY A 282 34.53 -13.86 -10.54
CA GLY A 282 35.63 -13.44 -11.43
C GLY A 282 35.69 -14.18 -12.78
N LYS A 283 34.63 -14.92 -13.12
CA LYS A 283 34.42 -15.60 -14.40
C LYS A 283 33.13 -15.15 -15.06
N VAL A 284 33.05 -15.27 -16.39
CA VAL A 284 31.79 -15.31 -17.13
C VAL A 284 31.27 -16.75 -17.14
N ILE A 285 30.02 -16.97 -16.72
CA ILE A 285 29.33 -18.26 -16.75
C ILE A 285 27.93 -18.09 -17.35
N ASP A 286 27.39 -19.14 -17.96
CA ASP A 286 26.00 -19.12 -18.41
C ASP A 286 25.03 -19.25 -17.23
N SER A 287 24.02 -18.37 -17.20
CA SER A 287 22.98 -18.34 -16.16
C SER A 287 21.63 -17.91 -16.76
N ILE A 288 20.54 -18.41 -16.20
CA ILE A 288 19.20 -17.86 -16.49
C ILE A 288 19.16 -16.43 -15.94
N GLY A 289 18.67 -15.46 -16.73
CA GLY A 289 18.73 -14.05 -16.37
C GLY A 289 20.11 -13.40 -16.55
N GLY A 290 21.02 -14.02 -17.30
CA GLY A 290 22.29 -13.36 -17.68
C GLY A 290 22.03 -12.02 -18.38
N GLY A 291 22.52 -10.94 -17.78
CA GLY A 291 22.28 -9.55 -18.21
C GLY A 291 21.54 -8.66 -17.20
N ILE A 292 20.82 -9.23 -16.23
CA ILE A 292 19.92 -8.47 -15.34
C ILE A 292 20.62 -7.42 -14.46
N CYS A 293 21.89 -7.60 -14.11
CA CYS A 293 22.64 -6.54 -13.40
C CYS A 293 22.77 -5.23 -14.22
N GLN A 294 22.65 -5.28 -15.56
CA GLN A 294 22.58 -4.07 -16.39
C GLN A 294 21.22 -3.36 -16.25
N VAL A 295 20.13 -4.10 -16.02
CA VAL A 295 18.80 -3.52 -15.71
C VAL A 295 18.89 -2.74 -14.40
N SER A 296 19.34 -3.41 -13.32
CA SER A 296 19.57 -2.77 -12.01
C SER A 296 20.53 -1.58 -12.08
N THR A 297 21.65 -1.69 -12.81
CA THR A 297 22.57 -0.57 -12.99
C THR A 297 21.94 0.61 -13.75
N THR A 298 21.10 0.36 -14.75
CA THR A 298 20.46 1.45 -15.51
C THR A 298 19.46 2.17 -14.61
N LEU A 299 18.62 1.42 -13.89
CA LEU A 299 17.71 1.96 -12.88
C LEU A 299 18.47 2.77 -11.81
N TYR A 300 19.55 2.24 -11.23
CA TYR A 300 20.37 2.94 -10.22
C TYR A 300 20.79 4.34 -10.66
N ASN A 301 21.17 4.52 -11.93
CA ASN A 301 21.61 5.83 -12.43
C ASN A 301 20.46 6.80 -12.74
N ALA A 302 19.26 6.30 -13.01
CA ALA A 302 18.03 7.10 -13.08
C ALA A 302 17.59 7.52 -11.66
N VAL A 303 17.60 6.59 -10.70
CA VAL A 303 17.33 6.82 -9.26
C VAL A 303 18.26 7.90 -8.69
N LEU A 304 19.56 7.82 -8.97
CA LEU A 304 20.53 8.86 -8.59
C LEU A 304 20.18 10.25 -9.17
N ARG A 305 19.62 10.33 -10.38
CA ARG A 305 19.23 11.59 -11.04
C ARG A 305 17.91 12.16 -10.53
N ALA A 306 16.98 11.29 -10.18
CA ALA A 306 15.80 11.62 -9.39
C ALA A 306 16.14 11.99 -7.93
N GLU A 307 17.42 11.91 -7.54
CA GLU A 307 17.94 12.26 -6.21
C GLU A 307 17.32 11.47 -5.04
N LEU A 308 16.80 10.29 -5.34
CA LEU A 308 16.20 9.38 -4.37
C LEU A 308 17.25 8.72 -3.45
N GLU A 309 16.83 8.36 -2.23
CA GLU A 309 17.66 7.75 -1.20
C GLU A 309 18.06 6.32 -1.59
N ILE A 310 19.36 6.07 -1.73
CA ILE A 310 19.91 4.73 -1.95
C ILE A 310 20.08 4.02 -0.61
N VAL A 311 19.23 3.01 -0.36
CA VAL A 311 19.22 2.20 0.87
C VAL A 311 20.25 1.07 0.79
N GLU A 312 20.34 0.39 -0.37
CA GLU A 312 21.30 -0.69 -0.60
C GLU A 312 21.88 -0.59 -2.02
N ARG A 313 23.20 -0.68 -2.15
CA ARG A 313 23.87 -0.83 -3.44
C ARG A 313 25.16 -1.61 -3.29
N SER A 314 25.34 -2.62 -4.12
CA SER A 314 26.60 -3.37 -4.26
C SER A 314 27.26 -3.16 -5.63
N PRO A 315 28.59 -3.03 -5.72
CA PRO A 315 29.30 -3.10 -6.99
C PRO A 315 29.39 -4.55 -7.52
N HIS A 316 29.63 -4.67 -8.83
CA HIS A 316 30.14 -5.89 -9.46
C HIS A 316 31.53 -6.24 -8.91
N SER A 317 31.91 -7.52 -9.01
CA SER A 317 33.26 -7.98 -8.65
C SER A 317 34.33 -7.59 -9.66
N MET A 318 33.95 -7.23 -10.90
CA MET A 318 34.84 -6.78 -11.98
C MET A 318 34.20 -5.56 -12.67
N SER A 319 35.01 -4.72 -13.32
CA SER A 319 34.54 -3.54 -14.04
C SER A 319 33.62 -3.92 -15.22
N VAL A 320 32.44 -3.31 -15.30
CA VAL A 320 31.49 -3.49 -16.41
C VAL A 320 31.68 -2.44 -17.50
N GLY A 321 31.40 -2.80 -18.77
CA GLY A 321 31.66 -1.93 -19.93
C GLY A 321 30.56 -0.91 -20.27
N TYR A 322 29.40 -0.96 -19.60
CA TYR A 322 28.22 -0.16 -19.95
C TYR A 322 27.99 1.08 -19.06
N VAL A 323 28.81 1.28 -18.01
CA VAL A 323 28.87 2.50 -17.19
C VAL A 323 30.30 2.77 -16.72
N LYS A 324 30.60 3.99 -16.25
CA LYS A 324 31.88 4.29 -15.59
C LYS A 324 31.98 3.55 -14.23
N PRO A 325 33.20 3.33 -13.69
CA PRO A 325 33.38 2.78 -12.35
C PRO A 325 32.57 3.51 -11.27
N SER A 326 32.14 2.79 -10.24
CA SER A 326 31.25 3.21 -9.16
C SER A 326 29.83 3.66 -9.55
N MET A 327 29.48 3.69 -10.84
CA MET A 327 28.11 3.93 -11.32
C MET A 327 27.31 2.63 -11.53
N ASP A 328 27.84 1.46 -11.17
CA ASP A 328 27.17 0.17 -11.35
C ASP A 328 26.39 -0.28 -10.10
N ALA A 329 25.33 -1.08 -10.29
CA ALA A 329 24.63 -1.79 -9.23
C ALA A 329 24.45 -3.26 -9.63
N ALA A 330 24.96 -4.16 -8.78
CA ALA A 330 24.92 -5.60 -8.98
C ALA A 330 23.97 -6.26 -7.99
N ILE A 331 23.06 -7.10 -8.48
CA ILE A 331 22.17 -7.93 -7.67
C ILE A 331 22.58 -9.40 -7.76
N ALA A 332 22.47 -10.15 -6.67
CA ALA A 332 22.82 -11.57 -6.63
C ALA A 332 22.19 -12.28 -5.42
N GLY A 333 21.23 -13.18 -5.68
CA GLY A 333 20.53 -13.93 -4.65
C GLY A 333 19.96 -13.04 -3.55
N THR A 334 19.95 -13.52 -2.31
CA THR A 334 19.44 -12.81 -1.14
C THR A 334 20.51 -11.95 -0.41
N TYR A 335 21.69 -11.75 -1.01
CA TYR A 335 22.83 -11.09 -0.33
C TYR A 335 23.40 -9.87 -1.07
N LYS A 336 22.85 -9.53 -2.24
CA LYS A 336 23.12 -8.28 -2.95
C LYS A 336 21.85 -7.82 -3.65
N ASP A 337 21.41 -6.61 -3.33
CA ASP A 337 20.31 -5.94 -4.00
C ASP A 337 20.67 -4.50 -4.41
N LEU A 338 19.80 -3.90 -5.21
CA LEU A 338 19.64 -2.46 -5.32
C LEU A 338 18.33 -2.11 -4.61
N LYS A 339 18.43 -1.39 -3.50
CA LYS A 339 17.29 -0.82 -2.80
C LYS A 339 17.38 0.68 -2.76
N PHE A 340 16.26 1.33 -3.04
CA PHE A 340 16.11 2.76 -2.89
C PHE A 340 14.74 3.09 -2.34
N LYS A 341 14.64 4.21 -1.63
CA LYS A 341 13.42 4.66 -0.97
C LYS A 341 12.88 5.88 -1.68
N ASN A 342 11.56 5.97 -1.83
CA ASN A 342 10.94 7.25 -2.13
C ASN A 342 10.96 8.12 -0.87
N ASN A 343 11.93 9.04 -0.81
CA ASN A 343 12.08 10.02 0.27
C ASN A 343 11.41 11.38 -0.07
N LEU A 344 10.51 11.40 -1.05
CA LEU A 344 9.69 12.56 -1.39
C LEU A 344 8.31 12.45 -0.70
N GLU A 345 7.62 13.58 -0.60
CA GLU A 345 6.25 13.64 -0.05
C GLU A 345 5.17 13.19 -1.06
N THR A 346 5.54 12.95 -2.32
CA THR A 346 4.65 12.48 -3.39
C THR A 346 5.07 11.12 -3.94
N PRO A 347 4.14 10.34 -4.53
CA PRO A 347 4.49 9.11 -5.22
C PRO A 347 5.35 9.40 -6.45
N ILE A 348 6.10 8.39 -6.89
CA ILE A 348 6.84 8.41 -8.16
C ILE A 348 6.39 7.27 -9.07
N TYR A 349 6.52 7.44 -10.38
CA TYR A 349 6.25 6.40 -11.38
C TYR A 349 7.53 6.00 -12.10
N ILE A 350 7.83 4.70 -12.11
CA ILE A 350 9.00 4.14 -12.79
C ILE A 350 8.56 3.59 -14.15
N GLN A 351 9.01 4.25 -15.22
CA GLN A 351 8.88 3.74 -16.58
C GLN A 351 10.19 3.06 -16.98
N SER A 352 10.10 1.91 -17.66
CA SER A 352 11.27 1.30 -18.29
C SER A 352 10.95 0.51 -19.55
N TYR A 353 11.81 0.62 -20.55
CA TYR A 353 11.60 -0.01 -21.85
C TYR A 353 12.91 -0.23 -22.58
N THR A 354 12.85 -1.00 -23.67
CA THR A 354 13.98 -1.27 -24.54
C THR A 354 13.69 -0.85 -25.98
N VAL A 355 14.60 -0.07 -26.58
CA VAL A 355 14.52 0.35 -27.99
C VAL A 355 15.93 0.37 -28.58
N GLY A 356 16.09 -0.03 -29.85
CA GLY A 356 17.39 0.08 -30.56
C GLY A 356 18.60 -0.54 -29.84
N ARG A 357 18.44 -1.70 -29.17
CA ARG A 357 19.46 -2.34 -28.31
C ARG A 357 19.97 -1.44 -27.15
N THR A 358 19.09 -0.60 -26.63
CA THR A 358 19.31 0.27 -25.47
C THR A 358 18.17 0.04 -24.48
N ILE A 359 18.49 -0.03 -23.18
CA ILE A 359 17.51 -0.06 -22.10
C ILE A 359 17.47 1.32 -21.45
N ILE A 360 16.26 1.82 -21.20
CA ILE A 360 15.98 3.18 -20.71
C ILE A 360 15.11 3.07 -19.46
N PHE A 361 15.43 3.87 -18.45
CA PHE A 361 14.60 4.09 -17.27
C PHE A 361 14.31 5.58 -17.13
N ASN A 362 13.04 5.92 -16.92
CA ASN A 362 12.58 7.27 -16.58
C ASN A 362 11.80 7.20 -15.26
N ILE A 363 12.13 8.07 -14.31
CA ILE A 363 11.43 8.22 -13.04
C ILE A 363 10.68 9.54 -13.10
N TYR A 364 9.36 9.48 -12.95
CA TYR A 364 8.47 10.64 -12.94
C TYR A 364 7.98 10.94 -11.53
N GLY A 365 7.68 12.21 -11.23
CA GLY A 365 7.16 12.68 -9.95
C GLY A 365 7.08 14.21 -9.91
N GLU A 366 6.75 14.78 -8.75
CA GLU A 366 6.64 16.23 -8.56
C GLU A 366 8.02 16.90 -8.55
N GLU A 367 8.30 17.78 -9.51
CA GLU A 367 9.56 18.51 -9.57
C GLU A 367 9.54 19.74 -8.66
N VAL A 368 10.07 19.58 -7.44
CA VAL A 368 10.19 20.64 -6.43
C VAL A 368 11.58 21.30 -6.38
N ARG A 369 12.50 20.91 -7.27
CA ARG A 369 13.88 21.45 -7.32
C ARG A 369 13.96 22.65 -8.26
N ASP A 370 14.83 23.60 -7.95
CA ASP A 370 15.19 24.73 -8.84
C ASP A 370 16.04 24.25 -10.04
N THR A 371 15.40 23.60 -11.01
CA THR A 371 16.08 23.05 -12.20
C THR A 371 16.57 24.11 -13.19
N GLU A 372 16.10 25.35 -13.07
CA GLU A 372 16.59 26.49 -13.88
C GLU A 372 18.01 26.89 -13.47
N ASN A 373 18.26 27.03 -12.16
CA ASN A 373 19.53 27.53 -11.65
C ASN A 373 20.46 26.41 -11.15
N ARG A 374 19.93 25.22 -10.84
CA ARG A 374 20.68 24.10 -10.25
C ARG A 374 20.76 22.89 -11.18
N THR A 375 21.98 22.38 -11.38
CA THR A 375 22.24 21.13 -12.10
C THR A 375 23.11 20.17 -11.29
N ILE A 376 23.09 18.88 -11.64
CA ILE A 376 23.86 17.83 -10.98
C ILE A 376 24.70 17.01 -11.98
N GLU A 377 25.91 16.64 -11.58
CA GLU A 377 26.79 15.73 -12.32
C GLU A 377 27.22 14.54 -11.43
N PHE A 378 27.36 13.36 -12.03
CA PHE A 378 27.91 12.18 -11.38
C PHE A 378 29.32 11.87 -11.88
N VAL A 379 30.32 12.21 -11.07
CA VAL A 379 31.75 12.12 -11.42
C VAL A 379 32.37 10.85 -10.83
N SER A 380 32.78 9.94 -11.71
CA SER A 380 33.53 8.73 -11.38
C SER A 380 35.03 9.01 -11.37
N GLU A 381 35.70 8.83 -10.23
CA GLU A 381 37.14 8.97 -10.06
C GLU A 381 37.80 7.61 -9.81
N VAL A 382 38.70 7.16 -10.70
CA VAL A 382 39.51 5.95 -10.48
C VAL A 382 40.74 6.32 -9.66
N THR A 383 40.80 5.80 -8.43
CA THR A 383 41.84 6.14 -7.43
C THR A 383 43.05 5.22 -7.47
N SER A 384 42.91 4.00 -8.01
CA SER A 384 44.03 3.08 -8.25
C SER A 384 43.65 1.99 -9.25
N THR A 385 44.66 1.41 -9.90
CA THR A 385 44.51 0.27 -10.83
C THR A 385 45.48 -0.85 -10.49
N THR A 386 45.05 -2.09 -10.74
CA THR A 386 45.81 -3.32 -10.54
C THR A 386 45.88 -4.07 -11.87
N ARG A 387 47.10 -4.38 -12.35
CA ARG A 387 47.28 -5.14 -13.60
C ARG A 387 46.66 -6.54 -13.46
N PRO A 388 46.07 -7.12 -14.53
CA PRO A 388 45.60 -8.49 -14.51
C PRO A 388 46.72 -9.48 -14.17
N PRO A 389 46.41 -10.61 -13.50
CA PRO A 389 47.29 -11.76 -13.42
C PRO A 389 47.63 -12.32 -14.81
N LYS A 390 48.64 -13.20 -14.88
CA LYS A 390 48.97 -13.92 -16.13
C LYS A 390 47.77 -14.73 -16.64
N ASP A 391 47.61 -14.77 -17.96
CA ASP A 391 46.59 -15.56 -18.64
C ASP A 391 46.60 -17.02 -18.20
N VAL A 392 45.40 -17.57 -18.00
CA VAL A 392 45.20 -18.99 -17.69
C VAL A 392 45.01 -19.72 -19.01
N ILE A 393 46.05 -20.42 -19.43
CA ILE A 393 46.06 -21.27 -20.62
C ILE A 393 45.48 -22.64 -20.26
N THR A 394 44.52 -23.11 -21.07
CA THR A 394 43.97 -24.47 -21.03
C THR A 394 44.35 -25.16 -22.34
N GLU A 395 44.97 -26.34 -22.28
CA GLU A 395 45.33 -27.10 -23.47
C GLU A 395 44.20 -28.09 -23.83
N ASP A 396 43.79 -28.10 -25.09
CA ASP A 396 42.82 -29.05 -25.65
C ASP A 396 43.52 -29.96 -26.68
N PRO A 397 43.87 -31.20 -26.32
CA PRO A 397 44.54 -32.13 -27.23
C PRO A 397 43.62 -32.68 -28.34
N THR A 398 42.34 -32.30 -28.37
CA THR A 398 41.43 -32.63 -29.47
C THR A 398 41.46 -31.62 -30.61
N LYS A 399 42.07 -30.43 -30.39
CA LYS A 399 42.07 -29.30 -31.33
C LYS A 399 43.46 -29.08 -31.95
N PRO A 400 43.55 -28.68 -33.22
CA PRO A 400 44.83 -28.41 -33.87
C PRO A 400 45.57 -27.25 -33.19
N THR A 401 46.89 -27.18 -33.32
CA THR A 401 47.73 -26.10 -32.73
C THR A 401 47.36 -24.69 -33.21
N THR A 402 46.61 -24.56 -34.30
CA THR A 402 46.02 -23.30 -34.80
C THR A 402 44.78 -22.85 -34.03
N TYR A 403 44.15 -23.72 -33.24
CA TYR A 403 42.96 -23.40 -32.45
C TYR A 403 43.30 -22.53 -31.25
N LYS A 404 42.62 -21.39 -31.14
CA LYS A 404 42.65 -20.52 -29.97
C LYS A 404 41.23 -20.00 -29.69
N ASN A 405 40.74 -20.22 -28.49
CA ASN A 405 39.45 -19.73 -28.02
C ASN A 405 39.63 -18.93 -26.72
N VAL A 406 39.14 -17.70 -26.67
CA VAL A 406 39.25 -16.82 -25.49
C VAL A 406 37.88 -16.77 -24.82
N THR A 407 37.71 -17.48 -23.71
CA THR A 407 36.43 -17.55 -22.98
C THR A 407 36.22 -16.36 -22.05
N GLN A 408 37.30 -15.68 -21.65
CA GLN A 408 37.28 -14.41 -20.93
C GLN A 408 38.54 -13.61 -21.25
N THR A 409 38.40 -12.29 -21.42
CA THR A 409 39.52 -11.36 -21.57
C THR A 409 40.05 -10.90 -20.21
N ALA A 410 41.30 -10.40 -20.17
CA ALA A 410 41.90 -9.95 -18.93
C ALA A 410 41.23 -8.66 -18.43
N HIS A 411 40.80 -8.64 -17.17
CA HIS A 411 40.21 -7.47 -16.52
C HIS A 411 41.24 -6.75 -15.64
N ILE A 412 41.38 -5.44 -15.85
CA ILE A 412 42.16 -4.55 -14.97
C ILE A 412 41.36 -4.34 -13.68
N GLY A 413 41.98 -4.60 -12.53
CA GLY A 413 41.39 -4.29 -11.24
C GLY A 413 41.40 -2.79 -11.00
N GLN A 414 40.39 -2.25 -10.32
CA GLN A 414 40.23 -0.81 -10.13
C GLN A 414 39.65 -0.51 -8.76
N LYS A 415 40.09 0.58 -8.13
CA LYS A 415 39.32 1.22 -7.05
C LYS A 415 38.81 2.54 -7.56
N ALA A 416 37.54 2.84 -7.29
CA ALA A 416 36.91 4.07 -7.75
C ALA A 416 36.00 4.67 -6.68
N LYS A 417 35.72 5.96 -6.83
CA LYS A 417 34.74 6.71 -6.05
C LYS A 417 33.72 7.33 -6.99
N LEU A 418 32.46 7.42 -6.56
CA LEU A 418 31.43 8.21 -7.23
C LEU A 418 31.12 9.45 -6.41
N TYR A 419 31.22 10.62 -7.03
CA TYR A 419 30.82 11.89 -6.45
C TYR A 419 29.56 12.42 -7.15
N LYS A 420 28.65 12.99 -6.38
CA LYS A 420 27.58 13.87 -6.86
C LYS A 420 28.08 15.31 -6.72
N VAL A 421 28.22 16.00 -7.84
CA VAL A 421 28.60 17.41 -7.90
C VAL A 421 27.33 18.20 -8.17
N ILE A 422 27.11 19.27 -7.41
CA ILE A 422 25.97 20.18 -7.55
C ILE A 422 26.51 21.52 -8.03
N TYR A 423 25.92 22.04 -9.09
CA TYR A 423 26.22 23.35 -9.64
C TYR A 423 25.03 24.28 -9.45
N GLU A 424 25.29 25.51 -9.03
CA GLU A 424 24.29 26.60 -9.04
C GLU A 424 24.83 27.72 -9.93
N ASN A 425 24.03 28.20 -10.87
CA ASN A 425 24.44 29.22 -11.85
C ASN A 425 25.77 28.87 -12.56
N GLY A 426 25.96 27.59 -12.88
CA GLY A 426 27.16 27.04 -13.52
C GLY A 426 28.42 26.93 -12.64
N LYS A 427 28.33 27.20 -11.33
CA LYS A 427 29.46 27.08 -10.38
C LYS A 427 29.27 25.90 -9.44
N GLU A 428 30.33 25.10 -9.25
CA GLU A 428 30.31 24.00 -8.26
C GLU A 428 30.11 24.57 -6.85
N VAL A 429 28.99 24.22 -6.22
CA VAL A 429 28.65 24.62 -4.84
C VAL A 429 28.76 23.48 -3.85
N SER A 430 28.69 22.22 -4.30
CA SER A 430 28.79 21.05 -3.44
C SER A 430 29.33 19.84 -4.18
N ARG A 431 30.10 18.99 -3.47
CA ARG A 431 30.65 17.72 -3.94
C ARG A 431 30.52 16.68 -2.84
N VAL A 432 29.59 15.74 -3.02
CA VAL A 432 29.27 14.69 -2.03
C VAL A 432 29.77 13.33 -2.52
N LEU A 433 30.51 12.61 -1.68
CA LEU A 433 30.89 11.22 -1.97
C LEU A 433 29.65 10.33 -1.81
N ILE A 434 29.22 9.69 -2.91
CA ILE A 434 28.05 8.79 -2.92
C ILE A 434 28.48 7.36 -2.56
N ASN A 435 29.52 6.83 -3.20
CA ASN A 435 30.01 5.49 -2.89
C ASN A 435 31.50 5.32 -3.25
N THR A 436 32.08 4.22 -2.78
CA THR A 436 33.39 3.71 -3.21
C THR A 436 33.23 2.27 -3.68
N SER A 437 33.93 1.89 -4.75
CA SER A 437 33.89 0.55 -5.33
C SER A 437 35.29 -0.04 -5.50
N ASN A 438 35.39 -1.37 -5.40
CA ASN A 438 36.63 -2.13 -5.62
C ASN A 438 36.34 -3.31 -6.54
N TYR A 439 36.99 -3.30 -7.71
CA TYR A 439 36.87 -4.31 -8.76
C TYR A 439 38.15 -5.13 -8.81
N ALA A 440 38.01 -6.45 -8.78
CA ALA A 440 39.13 -7.38 -8.85
C ALA A 440 39.74 -7.39 -10.26
N ALA A 441 41.06 -7.56 -10.32
CA ALA A 441 41.76 -7.88 -11.55
C ALA A 441 41.57 -9.38 -11.85
N ALA A 442 41.34 -9.75 -13.10
CA ALA A 442 41.15 -11.14 -13.51
C ALA A 442 42.01 -11.47 -14.75
N PRO A 443 42.57 -12.68 -14.85
CA PRO A 443 43.34 -13.09 -16.02
C PRO A 443 42.41 -13.31 -17.23
N ALA A 444 42.99 -13.32 -18.43
CA ALA A 444 42.29 -13.93 -19.56
C ALA A 444 42.25 -15.46 -19.36
N TYR A 445 41.18 -16.09 -19.84
CA TYR A 445 41.07 -17.54 -19.94
C TYR A 445 41.11 -17.92 -21.42
N VAL A 446 42.11 -18.71 -21.80
CA VAL A 446 42.40 -19.03 -23.20
C VAL A 446 42.57 -20.54 -23.36
N THR A 447 41.73 -21.17 -24.17
CA THR A 447 41.94 -22.54 -24.62
C THR A 447 42.78 -22.53 -25.89
N ILE A 448 43.86 -23.30 -25.93
CA ILE A 448 44.69 -23.53 -27.13
C ILE A 448 44.63 -25.00 -27.51
N GLY A 449 44.68 -25.30 -28.81
CA GLY A 449 44.82 -26.68 -29.27
C GLY A 449 46.26 -27.17 -29.16
N THR A 450 46.45 -28.46 -28.87
CA THR A 450 47.78 -29.11 -28.82
C THR A 450 47.90 -30.34 -29.71
N LYS A 451 46.87 -30.65 -30.52
CA LYS A 451 46.95 -31.71 -31.53
C LYS A 451 47.88 -31.28 -32.66
N GLU A 452 49.03 -31.94 -32.79
CA GLU A 452 49.87 -31.80 -33.97
C GLU A 452 49.12 -32.32 -35.21
N GLU A 453 49.27 -31.63 -36.34
CA GLU A 453 48.78 -32.12 -37.62
C GLU A 453 49.70 -33.25 -38.10
N GLU A 454 49.13 -34.43 -38.34
CA GLU A 454 49.83 -35.51 -39.05
C GLU A 454 50.19 -35.00 -40.45
N LYS A 455 51.49 -34.78 -40.69
CA LYS A 455 51.99 -34.47 -42.03
C LYS A 455 51.60 -35.62 -42.97
N PRO A 456 50.97 -35.36 -44.12
CA PRO A 456 50.67 -36.42 -45.07
C PRO A 456 51.97 -37.10 -45.49
N GLU A 457 52.00 -38.44 -45.38
CA GLU A 457 53.14 -39.23 -45.84
C GLU A 457 53.38 -38.96 -47.33
N LYS A 458 54.60 -38.56 -47.68
CA LYS A 458 55.05 -38.57 -49.07
C LYS A 458 55.20 -40.03 -49.50
N ASN A 459 54.23 -40.54 -50.25
CA ASN A 459 54.44 -41.73 -51.07
C ASN A 459 55.52 -41.44 -52.12
N GLU A 460 56.75 -41.87 -51.86
CA GLU A 460 57.81 -41.95 -52.86
C GLU A 460 57.61 -43.18 -53.76
N GLU A 461 56.79 -43.04 -54.80
CA GLU A 461 56.81 -44.02 -55.89
C GLU A 461 57.92 -43.65 -56.89
N LYS A 462 58.92 -44.54 -56.99
CA LYS A 462 60.09 -44.37 -57.85
C LYS A 462 59.77 -44.87 -59.26
N ASP A 463 59.94 -44.02 -60.27
CA ASP A 463 60.19 -44.50 -61.63
C ASP A 463 61.49 -43.93 -62.22
N LYS A 464 62.13 -44.71 -63.08
CA LYS A 464 63.51 -44.58 -63.53
C LYS A 464 63.62 -44.06 -64.96
N ASN A 465 64.82 -43.57 -65.28
CA ASN A 465 65.37 -43.35 -66.63
C ASN A 465 64.72 -42.25 -67.50
N LYS A 466 65.40 -41.10 -67.55
CA LYS A 466 65.52 -40.30 -68.78
C LYS A 466 66.74 -40.77 -69.59
N GLY A 467 66.60 -40.90 -70.91
CA GLY A 467 67.74 -41.21 -71.79
C GLY A 467 67.48 -41.03 -73.28
N LYS A 468 67.68 -39.78 -73.79
CA LYS A 468 67.73 -39.39 -75.22
C LYS A 468 66.37 -39.54 -75.96
N ASP A 469 66.08 -38.86 -77.08
CA ASP A 469 66.94 -38.17 -78.06
C ASP A 469 66.29 -36.88 -78.66
N LYS A 470 66.90 -36.31 -79.70
CA LYS A 470 66.62 -34.97 -80.29
C LYS A 470 65.55 -34.93 -81.41
N ASN A 471 65.03 -33.71 -81.63
CA ASN A 471 64.53 -33.13 -82.90
C ASN A 471 63.40 -33.83 -83.72
N LYS A 472 62.22 -33.19 -83.82
CA LYS A 472 61.70 -32.53 -85.05
C LYS A 472 60.26 -31.96 -84.90
N LYS A 473 60.00 -30.81 -85.55
CA LYS A 473 58.70 -30.35 -86.09
C LYS A 473 58.48 -31.01 -87.49
N PRO A 474 57.33 -30.93 -88.21
CA PRO A 474 56.18 -29.98 -88.08
C PRO A 474 54.76 -30.59 -88.25
N GLU A 475 53.70 -29.73 -88.18
CA GLU A 475 52.43 -29.74 -88.98
C GLU A 475 51.53 -31.01 -89.03
N LYS A 476 50.21 -31.01 -89.32
CA LYS A 476 49.16 -30.02 -89.75
C LYS A 476 47.77 -30.68 -89.59
N GLU A 477 46.68 -29.88 -89.52
CA GLU A 477 45.27 -30.22 -89.92
C GLU A 477 44.58 -31.43 -89.21
N GLU A 478 43.26 -31.62 -89.08
CA GLU A 478 41.99 -30.96 -89.46
C GLU A 478 40.96 -31.34 -88.35
N ASN A 479 40.14 -30.44 -87.78
CA ASN A 479 38.80 -29.97 -88.19
C ASN A 479 37.60 -30.91 -87.84
N THR A 480 36.40 -30.31 -87.73
CA THR A 480 35.08 -30.87 -87.31
C THR A 480 34.92 -31.12 -85.79
N GLY A 481 33.82 -30.71 -85.13
CA GLY A 481 32.72 -29.84 -85.56
C GLY A 481 31.56 -29.79 -84.54
N ASN A 482 30.79 -28.68 -84.58
CA ASN A 482 29.41 -28.49 -84.09
C ASN A 482 29.16 -28.49 -82.55
N GLU A 483 28.47 -27.47 -81.97
CA GLU A 483 27.01 -27.14 -82.05
C GLU A 483 26.19 -28.27 -81.37
N GLU A 484 25.14 -28.11 -80.56
CA GLU A 484 24.14 -27.05 -80.23
C GLU A 484 23.46 -27.50 -78.87
N ASP A 485 22.75 -26.73 -78.03
CA ASP A 485 22.40 -25.29 -77.99
C ASP A 485 21.95 -24.80 -76.57
N ASN A 486 21.52 -23.53 -76.47
CA ASN A 486 20.49 -22.81 -75.64
C ASN A 486 19.55 -23.59 -74.65
N GLU A 487 18.85 -23.00 -73.66
CA GLU A 487 18.01 -21.78 -73.67
C GLU A 487 17.99 -20.94 -72.38
N ASP A 488 17.68 -19.65 -72.56
CA ASP A 488 17.35 -18.63 -71.56
C ASP A 488 15.94 -18.79 -70.95
N ILE A 489 15.72 -18.19 -69.77
CA ILE A 489 14.48 -17.41 -69.50
C ILE A 489 14.85 -16.13 -68.72
N GLU A 490 14.77 -14.98 -69.40
CA GLU A 490 14.49 -13.68 -68.78
C GLU A 490 12.99 -13.37 -68.87
N GLU A 491 12.42 -12.73 -67.84
CA GLU A 491 11.43 -11.63 -67.91
C GLU A 491 11.18 -11.18 -66.45
N ASN A 492 11.67 -10.02 -66.00
CA ASN A 492 11.22 -8.64 -66.21
C ASN A 492 9.97 -8.21 -65.40
N THR A 493 10.24 -7.30 -64.45
CA THR A 493 9.48 -6.05 -64.13
C THR A 493 8.04 -6.18 -63.56
N GLU A 494 7.45 -5.22 -62.82
CA GLU A 494 7.65 -3.76 -62.70
C GLU A 494 7.52 -3.22 -61.24
N ASP A 495 7.86 -1.94 -61.13
CA ASP A 495 7.70 -0.95 -60.06
C ASP A 495 6.51 -1.08 -59.05
N ASN A 496 6.78 -0.71 -57.79
CA ASN A 496 6.44 0.64 -57.32
C ASN A 496 7.08 1.02 -55.99
N ALA A 497 7.63 2.24 -55.92
CA ALA A 497 8.19 2.82 -54.70
C ALA A 497 7.59 4.22 -54.49
N GLU A 498 6.64 4.34 -53.56
CA GLU A 498 6.16 5.63 -53.07
C GLU A 498 6.84 5.99 -51.75
N ASN A 499 7.59 7.09 -51.80
CA ASN A 499 8.03 7.88 -50.66
C ASN A 499 6.94 8.90 -50.34
N PRO A 500 6.73 9.30 -49.07
CA PRO A 500 6.88 10.73 -48.83
C PRO A 500 7.58 11.13 -47.53
N GLU A 501 8.43 12.14 -47.70
CA GLU A 501 8.55 13.35 -46.87
C GLU A 501 8.97 13.21 -45.39
N LEU A 502 10.28 13.40 -45.19
CA LEU A 502 10.82 14.12 -44.04
C LEU A 502 10.19 15.52 -43.95
N ASN A 503 9.68 15.88 -42.77
CA ASN A 503 9.45 17.29 -42.43
C ASN A 503 10.21 17.61 -41.14
N ASN A 504 11.17 18.55 -41.23
CA ASN A 504 11.85 19.13 -40.08
C ASN A 504 11.05 20.36 -39.64
N GLU A 505 10.53 20.37 -38.41
CA GLU A 505 10.23 21.61 -37.70
C GLU A 505 10.86 21.58 -36.31
N GLU A 506 11.20 22.77 -35.83
CA GLU A 506 11.95 23.02 -34.60
C GLU A 506 11.11 22.65 -33.36
N TYR A 507 11.74 22.06 -32.33
CA TYR A 507 11.81 22.57 -30.94
C TYR A 507 12.71 21.67 -30.07
#